data_AF-A0A6J0PID0-F1
#
_entry.id   AF-A0A6J0PID0-F1
#
_cell.length_a   1.000
_cell.length_b   1.000
_cell.length_c   1.000
_cell.angle_alpha   90.00
_cell.angle_beta   90.00
_cell.angle_gamma   90.00
#
_symmetry.space_group_name_H-M   'P 1'
#
loop_
_entity.id
_entity.type
_entity.pdbx_description
1 polymer ?
#
loop_
_entity_poly.entity_id
_entity_poly.type
_entity_poly.pdbx_seq_one_letter_code
_entity_poly.pdbx_strand_id
1 'polypeptide(L)'
;MGGRRVFAGTFLVIFLLIGFTGGLDASETKDPRAHPNLSPFEQWRSAYDCLQNISTYQKENCPEKYQLTAKGWVNVTTGDTELYCGRCKDHTLNLLGCLEDVMRQPHYKFESGERVADINYTIAQGCLEGFTGEALKRSNARTLKGSKTATYISVLAAWLFITYMTM
;
A
#
# COMPACT_ATOMS: atom_id res chain seq x y z
N MET A 1 56.72 -26.73 -10.92
CA MET A 1 55.59 -26.41 -10.01
C MET A 1 54.92 -25.12 -10.47
N GLY A 2 53.99 -25.21 -11.44
CA GLY A 2 53.41 -24.05 -12.14
C GLY A 2 51.89 -23.95 -12.09
N GLY A 3 51.23 -24.56 -11.10
CA GLY A 3 49.77 -24.75 -11.09
C GLY A 3 48.94 -23.74 -10.29
N ARG A 4 49.55 -22.81 -9.52
CA ARG A 4 48.81 -21.95 -8.58
C ARG A 4 48.40 -20.57 -9.13
N ARG A 5 48.91 -20.15 -10.29
CA ARG A 5 48.62 -18.82 -10.87
C ARG A 5 47.46 -18.81 -11.87
N VAL A 6 47.09 -19.97 -12.43
CA VAL A 6 46.03 -20.07 -13.45
C VAL A 6 44.64 -19.92 -12.82
N PHE A 7 44.44 -20.45 -11.62
CA PHE A 7 43.13 -20.43 -10.94
C PHE A 7 42.67 -19.04 -10.48
N ALA A 8 43.60 -18.15 -10.09
CA ALA A 8 43.26 -16.80 -9.64
C ALA A 8 42.83 -15.89 -10.81
N GLY A 9 43.45 -16.06 -11.98
CA GLY A 9 43.09 -15.30 -13.18
C GLY A 9 41.73 -15.67 -13.75
N THR A 10 41.38 -16.96 -13.74
CA THR A 10 40.08 -17.44 -14.25
C THR A 10 38.90 -16.98 -13.39
N PHE A 11 39.06 -16.93 -12.06
CA PHE A 11 38.00 -16.43 -11.16
C PHE A 11 37.71 -14.93 -11.36
N LEU A 12 38.75 -14.13 -11.59
CA LEU A 12 38.60 -12.69 -11.83
C LEU A 12 37.90 -12.38 -13.17
N VAL A 13 38.19 -13.16 -14.21
CA VAL A 13 37.53 -13.05 -15.52
C VAL A 13 36.06 -13.47 -15.43
N ILE A 14 35.72 -14.51 -14.67
CA ILE A 14 34.32 -14.92 -14.44
C ILE A 14 33.55 -13.84 -13.66
N PHE A 15 34.13 -13.25 -12.61
CA PHE A 15 33.50 -12.15 -11.88
C PHE A 15 33.30 -10.89 -12.74
N LEU A 16 34.25 -10.57 -13.63
CA LEU A 16 34.13 -9.45 -14.57
C LEU A 16 33.10 -9.71 -15.68
N LEU A 17 32.99 -10.95 -16.15
CA LEU A 17 31.99 -11.34 -17.16
C LEU A 17 30.57 -11.38 -16.56
N ILE A 18 30.41 -11.84 -15.32
CA ILE A 18 29.11 -11.80 -14.61
C ILE A 18 28.71 -10.34 -14.29
N GLY A 19 29.67 -9.45 -14.02
CA GLY A 19 29.41 -8.03 -13.80
C GLY A 19 28.98 -7.26 -15.05
N PHE A 20 29.35 -7.72 -16.25
CA PHE A 20 29.01 -7.04 -17.51
C PHE A 20 27.70 -7.52 -18.15
N THR A 21 27.21 -8.71 -17.81
CA THR A 21 25.89 -9.20 -18.27
C THR A 21 24.76 -8.89 -17.30
N GLY A 22 25.08 -8.30 -16.13
CA GLY A 22 24.11 -7.68 -15.24
C GLY A 22 23.67 -6.32 -15.76
N GLY A 23 23.30 -6.23 -17.04
CA GLY A 23 22.34 -5.23 -17.46
C GLY A 23 21.08 -5.52 -16.65
N LEU A 24 20.91 -4.80 -15.54
CA LEU A 24 19.62 -4.62 -14.91
C LEU A 24 18.72 -4.13 -16.04
N ASP A 25 17.96 -5.06 -16.59
CA ASP A 25 16.96 -4.79 -17.60
C ASP A 25 16.23 -3.54 -17.17
N ALA A 26 16.28 -2.53 -18.06
CA ALA A 26 15.36 -1.42 -17.98
C ALA A 26 14.00 -2.05 -17.70
N SER A 27 13.46 -1.78 -16.51
CA SER A 27 12.22 -2.35 -16.02
C SER A 27 11.16 -2.14 -17.09
N GLU A 28 10.99 -3.14 -17.96
CA GLU A 28 9.82 -3.25 -18.80
C GLU A 28 8.70 -3.25 -17.77
N THR A 29 7.85 -2.23 -17.86
CA THR A 29 6.74 -1.95 -16.95
C THR A 29 5.74 -3.09 -17.07
N LYS A 30 6.12 -4.25 -16.53
CA LYS A 30 5.26 -5.39 -16.30
C LYS A 30 4.25 -4.89 -15.29
N ASP A 31 3.00 -4.87 -15.72
CA ASP A 31 1.90 -4.48 -14.87
C ASP A 31 2.02 -5.27 -13.54
N PRO A 32 2.24 -4.60 -12.41
CA PRO A 32 2.43 -5.28 -11.12
C PRO A 32 1.18 -6.09 -10.71
N ARG A 33 0.04 -5.87 -11.38
CA ARG A 33 -1.24 -6.58 -11.18
C ARG A 33 -1.37 -7.86 -12.00
N ALA A 34 -0.40 -8.19 -12.86
CA ALA A 34 -0.51 -9.27 -13.84
C ALA A 34 -0.61 -10.70 -13.24
N HIS A 35 -0.40 -10.87 -11.93
CA HIS A 35 -0.37 -12.18 -11.29
C HIS A 35 -1.29 -12.24 -10.05
N PRO A 36 -2.47 -12.87 -10.13
CA PRO A 36 -3.45 -12.89 -9.03
C PRO A 36 -3.11 -13.82 -7.85
N ASN A 37 -2.01 -14.59 -7.90
CA ASN A 37 -1.59 -15.54 -6.87
C ASN A 37 -0.08 -15.47 -6.62
N LEU A 38 0.40 -14.31 -6.18
CA LEU A 38 1.79 -14.11 -5.83
C LEU A 38 2.13 -14.75 -4.47
N SER A 39 3.30 -15.38 -4.39
CA SER A 39 3.88 -15.75 -3.09
C SER A 39 4.11 -14.49 -2.23
N PRO A 40 4.23 -14.62 -0.90
CA PRO A 40 4.40 -13.45 -0.04
C PRO A 40 5.55 -12.53 -0.46
N PHE A 41 6.68 -13.10 -0.92
CA PHE A 41 7.82 -12.32 -1.38
C PHE A 41 7.53 -11.56 -2.69
N GLU A 42 6.83 -12.19 -3.63
CA GLU A 42 6.47 -11.54 -4.88
C GLU A 42 5.42 -10.44 -4.68
N GLN A 43 4.49 -10.59 -3.72
CA GLN A 43 3.55 -9.53 -3.37
C GLN A 43 4.28 -8.27 -2.90
N TRP A 44 5.33 -8.42 -2.10
CA TRP A 44 6.16 -7.29 -1.65
C TRP A 44 6.93 -6.64 -2.80
N ARG A 45 7.46 -7.43 -3.75
CA ARG A 45 8.11 -6.90 -4.96
C ARG A 45 7.10 -6.13 -5.82
N SER A 46 5.94 -6.70 -6.11
CA SER A 46 4.90 -6.01 -6.89
C SER A 46 4.38 -4.76 -6.19
N ALA A 47 4.27 -4.76 -4.86
CA ALA A 47 3.94 -3.57 -4.08
C ALA A 47 5.00 -2.47 -4.19
N TYR A 48 6.28 -2.86 -4.21
CA TYR A 48 7.37 -1.92 -4.47
C TYR A 48 7.30 -1.37 -5.90
N ASP A 49 7.05 -2.23 -6.89
CA ASP A 49 6.91 -1.82 -8.29
C ASP A 49 5.71 -0.88 -8.48
N CYS A 50 4.60 -1.09 -7.77
CA CYS A 50 3.50 -0.13 -7.71
C CYS A 50 3.99 1.26 -7.31
N LEU A 51 4.71 1.39 -6.19
CA LEU A 51 5.21 2.69 -5.71
C LEU A 51 6.19 3.36 -6.67
N GLN A 52 6.95 2.56 -7.43
CA GLN A 52 7.91 3.08 -8.41
C GLN A 52 7.26 3.42 -9.76
N ASN A 53 6.01 3.02 -9.99
CA ASN A 53 5.29 3.27 -11.23
C ASN A 53 4.76 4.72 -11.28
N ILE A 54 5.69 5.65 -11.46
CA ILE A 54 5.45 7.09 -11.57
C ILE A 54 5.69 7.50 -13.02
N SER A 55 4.65 8.04 -13.67
CA SER A 55 4.78 8.56 -15.03
C SER A 55 5.58 9.87 -15.08
N THR A 56 6.25 10.14 -16.20
CA THR A 56 7.02 11.38 -16.40
C THR A 56 6.16 12.63 -16.19
N TYR A 57 4.94 12.65 -16.75
CA TYR A 57 3.96 13.71 -16.57
C TYR A 57 3.77 14.06 -15.10
N GLN A 58 3.75 13.05 -14.26
CA GLN A 58 3.35 13.20 -12.89
C GLN A 58 4.52 13.49 -11.96
N LYS A 59 5.74 13.08 -12.36
CA LYS A 59 6.97 13.60 -11.75
C LYS A 59 7.10 15.12 -11.95
N GLU A 60 6.62 15.64 -13.07
CA GLU A 60 6.62 17.08 -13.38
C GLU A 60 5.47 17.83 -12.70
N ASN A 61 4.28 17.23 -12.63
CA ASN A 61 3.08 17.90 -12.12
C ASN A 61 2.84 17.70 -10.62
N CYS A 62 3.40 16.66 -10.02
CA CYS A 62 3.31 16.38 -8.60
C CYS A 62 4.70 16.52 -7.95
N PRO A 63 4.93 17.61 -7.19
CA PRO A 63 6.17 17.81 -6.44
C PRO A 63 6.57 16.58 -5.62
N GLU A 64 7.87 16.30 -5.54
CA GLU A 64 8.40 15.13 -4.82
C GLU A 64 7.95 15.08 -3.35
N LYS A 65 7.76 16.24 -2.71
CA LYS A 65 7.21 16.31 -1.33
C LYS A 65 5.80 15.71 -1.19
N TYR A 66 5.10 15.54 -2.31
CA TYR A 66 3.75 14.97 -2.37
C TYR A 66 3.67 13.58 -2.99
N GLN A 67 4.80 12.98 -3.32
CA GLN A 67 4.83 11.62 -3.86
C GLN A 67 4.71 10.63 -2.72
N LEU A 68 3.80 9.66 -2.88
CA LEU A 68 3.64 8.58 -1.92
C LEU A 68 4.84 7.66 -2.01
N THR A 69 5.45 7.36 -0.87
CA THR A 69 6.60 6.44 -0.76
C THR A 69 6.30 5.35 0.25
N ALA A 70 7.20 4.38 0.39
CA ALA A 70 7.09 3.34 1.42
C ALA A 70 7.00 3.91 2.86
N LYS A 71 7.44 5.16 3.07
CA LYS A 71 7.31 5.87 4.34
C LYS A 71 5.87 6.11 4.76
N GLY A 72 4.94 6.18 3.81
CA GLY A 72 3.52 6.46 4.07
C GLY A 72 3.17 7.91 3.86
N TRP A 73 2.37 8.45 4.78
CA TRP A 73 1.72 9.76 4.69
C TRP A 73 2.49 10.83 3.90
N VAL A 74 1.75 11.46 3.01
CA VAL A 74 2.18 12.56 2.18
C VAL A 74 2.02 13.84 2.99
N ASN A 75 3.09 14.47 3.45
CA ASN A 75 3.08 15.59 4.40
C ASN A 75 2.48 16.89 3.81
N VAL A 76 1.19 16.87 3.47
CA VAL A 76 0.45 17.97 2.85
C VAL A 76 -0.02 18.93 3.94
N THR A 77 0.38 20.20 3.83
CA THR A 77 0.01 21.27 4.77
C THR A 77 -1.29 21.96 4.34
N THR A 78 -1.87 22.77 5.23
CA THR A 78 -3.07 23.59 4.96
C THR A 78 -2.96 24.40 3.66
N GLY A 79 -1.84 25.11 3.47
CA GLY A 79 -1.60 25.96 2.30
C GLY A 79 -1.39 25.19 0.99
N ASP A 80 -1.17 23.88 1.08
CA ASP A 80 -0.83 23.01 -0.04
C ASP A 80 -2.03 22.19 -0.55
N THR A 81 -3.18 22.30 0.13
CA THR A 81 -4.38 21.48 -0.12
C THR A 81 -4.82 21.53 -1.58
N GLU A 82 -5.02 22.73 -2.13
CA GLU A 82 -5.54 22.90 -3.49
C GLU A 82 -4.56 22.34 -4.54
N LEU A 83 -3.26 22.60 -4.34
CA LEU A 83 -2.20 22.10 -5.22
C LEU A 83 -2.16 20.57 -5.22
N TYR A 84 -2.21 19.95 -4.04
CA TYR A 84 -2.20 18.50 -3.92
C TYR A 84 -3.45 17.86 -4.54
N CYS A 85 -4.63 18.37 -4.18
CA CYS A 85 -5.91 17.81 -4.63
C CYS A 85 -6.16 17.98 -6.13
N GLY A 86 -5.60 19.03 -6.74
CA GLY A 86 -5.71 19.27 -8.18
C GLY A 86 -4.70 18.51 -9.06
N ARG A 87 -3.54 18.11 -8.51
CA ARG A 87 -2.44 17.55 -9.33
C ARG A 87 -1.94 16.17 -8.92
N CYS A 88 -1.94 15.87 -7.63
CA CYS A 88 -1.31 14.67 -7.07
C CYS A 88 -2.32 13.59 -6.65
N LYS A 89 -3.51 14.01 -6.20
CA LYS A 89 -4.52 13.12 -5.61
C LYS A 89 -4.79 11.87 -6.45
N ASP A 90 -5.16 12.04 -7.71
CA ASP A 90 -5.60 10.92 -8.54
C ASP A 90 -4.47 9.91 -8.77
N HIS A 91 -3.24 10.39 -8.90
CA HIS A 91 -2.11 9.48 -8.92
C HIS A 91 -1.94 8.73 -7.60
N THR A 92 -1.96 9.45 -6.47
CA THR A 92 -1.79 8.80 -5.17
C THR A 92 -2.87 7.72 -4.97
N LEU A 93 -4.11 7.99 -5.38
CA LEU A 93 -5.19 6.99 -5.34
C LEU A 93 -4.92 5.80 -6.27
N ASN A 94 -4.37 6.02 -7.47
CA ASN A 94 -3.99 4.92 -8.37
C ASN A 94 -2.87 4.04 -7.79
N LEU A 95 -1.87 4.63 -7.12
CA LEU A 95 -0.84 3.89 -6.39
C LEU A 95 -1.44 3.05 -5.26
N LEU A 96 -2.31 3.67 -4.45
CA LEU A 96 -2.99 2.98 -3.35
C LEU A 96 -3.85 1.82 -3.89
N GLY A 97 -4.57 2.01 -4.99
CA GLY A 97 -5.32 0.93 -5.64
C GLY A 97 -4.40 -0.19 -6.14
N CYS A 98 -3.25 0.14 -6.72
CA CYS A 98 -2.24 -0.85 -7.11
C CYS A 98 -1.78 -1.68 -5.90
N LEU A 99 -1.53 -1.03 -4.76
CA LEU A 99 -1.16 -1.71 -3.52
C LEU A 99 -2.28 -2.63 -3.00
N GLU A 100 -3.54 -2.23 -3.10
CA GLU A 100 -4.67 -3.09 -2.70
C GLU A 100 -4.84 -4.31 -3.61
N ASP A 101 -4.57 -4.16 -4.90
CA ASP A 101 -4.68 -5.24 -5.88
C ASP A 101 -3.58 -6.30 -5.68
N VAL A 102 -2.33 -5.86 -5.44
CA VAL A 102 -1.16 -6.76 -5.32
C VAL A 102 -1.01 -7.34 -3.91
N MET A 103 -1.32 -6.55 -2.88
CA MET A 103 -1.30 -6.98 -1.49
C MET A 103 -2.73 -7.15 -1.02
N ARG A 104 -3.21 -8.39 -0.99
CA ARG A 104 -4.49 -8.72 -0.35
C ARG A 104 -4.47 -8.12 1.06
N GLN A 105 -5.30 -7.10 1.32
CA GLN A 105 -5.39 -6.51 2.65
C GLN A 105 -5.63 -7.62 3.69
N PRO A 106 -4.97 -7.60 4.85
CA PRO A 106 -4.48 -6.44 5.61
C PRO A 106 -2.93 -6.30 5.71
N HIS A 107 -2.17 -6.91 4.79
CA HIS A 107 -0.73 -7.10 4.99
C HIS A 107 0.13 -5.85 4.73
N TYR A 108 -0.29 -4.96 3.83
CA TYR A 108 0.52 -3.80 3.51
C TYR A 108 0.36 -2.71 4.58
N LYS A 109 1.48 -2.38 5.23
CA LYS A 109 1.63 -1.26 6.14
C LYS A 109 2.81 -0.42 5.70
N PHE A 110 2.62 0.88 5.69
CA PHE A 110 3.71 1.83 5.49
C PHE A 110 4.62 1.85 6.71
N GLU A 111 5.83 2.40 6.56
CA GLU A 111 6.77 2.55 7.69
C GLU A 111 6.21 3.45 8.80
N SER A 112 5.34 4.40 8.45
CA SER A 112 4.54 5.20 9.39
C SER A 112 3.55 4.38 10.23
N GLY A 113 3.30 3.12 9.87
CA GLY A 113 2.34 2.22 10.51
C GLY A 113 0.91 2.30 9.97
N GLU A 114 0.66 3.19 9.01
CA GLU A 114 -0.64 3.38 8.37
C GLU A 114 -0.95 2.25 7.38
N ARG A 115 -2.23 1.93 7.17
CA ARG A 115 -2.68 1.06 6.08
C ARG A 115 -3.08 1.90 4.87
N VAL A 116 -3.14 1.26 3.71
CA VAL A 116 -3.64 1.87 2.46
C VAL A 116 -5.00 2.54 2.67
N ALA A 117 -5.93 1.85 3.34
CA ALA A 117 -7.24 2.40 3.67
C ALA A 117 -7.22 3.62 4.61
N ASP A 118 -6.18 3.77 5.42
CA ASP A 118 -6.02 4.92 6.31
C ASP A 118 -5.52 6.13 5.51
N ILE A 119 -4.52 5.94 4.63
CA ILE A 119 -4.04 7.01 3.73
C ILE A 119 -5.14 7.45 2.76
N ASN A 120 -5.89 6.51 2.18
CA ASN A 120 -6.99 6.82 1.27
C ASN A 120 -8.05 7.68 1.97
N TYR A 121 -8.41 7.33 3.21
CA TYR A 121 -9.31 8.15 4.04
C TYR A 121 -8.74 9.55 4.29
N THR A 122 -7.47 9.66 4.64
CA THR A 122 -6.84 10.95 4.90
C THR A 122 -6.84 11.86 3.68
N ILE A 123 -6.54 11.31 2.50
CA ILE A 123 -6.59 12.07 1.24
C ILE A 123 -8.02 12.52 0.93
N ALA A 124 -8.99 11.62 1.07
CA ALA A 124 -10.39 11.94 0.80
C ALA A 124 -10.89 13.05 1.71
N GLN A 125 -10.63 12.97 3.02
CA GLN A 125 -11.05 14.00 3.97
C GLN A 125 -10.26 15.30 3.80
N GLY A 126 -8.93 15.23 3.61
CA GLY A 126 -8.13 16.43 3.45
C GLY A 126 -8.44 17.20 2.17
N CYS A 127 -8.91 16.55 1.11
CA CYS A 127 -9.40 17.24 -0.08
C CYS A 127 -10.84 17.79 0.05
N LEU A 128 -11.62 17.33 1.03
CA LEU A 128 -12.97 17.84 1.29
C LEU A 128 -12.96 18.98 2.32
N GLU A 129 -12.20 18.81 3.40
CA GLU A 129 -12.21 19.69 4.57
C GLU A 129 -10.93 20.55 4.69
N GLY A 130 -9.88 20.20 3.94
CA GLY A 130 -8.55 20.79 4.05
C GLY A 130 -7.58 19.92 4.85
N PHE A 131 -6.29 19.95 4.49
CA PHE A 131 -5.25 19.27 5.28
C PHE A 131 -4.79 20.11 6.46
N THR A 132 -4.40 19.48 7.56
CA THR A 132 -3.86 20.16 8.75
C THR A 132 -2.33 20.13 8.83
N GLY A 133 -1.65 19.42 7.90
CA GLY A 133 -0.22 19.11 8.02
C GLY A 133 0.08 17.82 8.78
N GLU A 134 -0.93 17.18 9.35
CA GLU A 134 -0.78 15.89 10.03
C GLU A 134 -1.58 14.81 9.32
N ALA A 135 -1.07 13.57 9.36
CA ALA A 135 -1.83 12.43 8.90
C ALA A 135 -3.06 12.26 9.78
N LEU A 136 -4.25 12.17 9.18
CA LEU A 136 -5.45 11.80 9.92
C LEU A 136 -5.27 10.36 10.39
N LYS A 137 -4.94 10.20 11.66
CA LYS A 137 -4.97 8.89 12.29
C LYS A 137 -6.42 8.43 12.25
N ARG A 138 -6.70 7.34 11.52
CA ARG A 138 -7.96 6.62 11.71
C ARG A 138 -8.06 6.31 13.19
N SER A 139 -8.93 7.02 13.89
CA SER A 139 -9.41 6.58 15.18
C SER A 139 -9.99 5.19 14.96
N ASN A 140 -9.69 4.23 15.83
CA ASN A 140 -10.30 2.89 15.80
C ASN A 140 -11.83 2.91 15.95
N ALA A 141 -12.48 4.08 15.83
CA ALA A 141 -13.90 4.30 15.71
C ALA A 141 -14.47 3.85 14.34
N ARG A 142 -14.06 2.67 13.86
CA ARG A 142 -15.07 1.72 13.39
C ARG A 142 -15.59 0.96 14.61
N THR A 143 -16.19 1.70 15.55
CA THR A 143 -17.38 1.18 16.20
C THR A 143 -18.40 1.14 15.07
N LEU A 144 -18.39 0.06 14.29
CA LEU A 144 -19.63 -0.47 13.80
C LEU A 144 -20.54 -0.46 15.03
N LYS A 145 -21.48 0.48 15.06
CA LYS A 145 -22.69 0.37 15.86
C LYS A 145 -23.48 -0.77 15.19
N GLY A 146 -22.89 -1.97 15.16
CA GLY A 146 -23.58 -3.21 14.97
C GLY A 146 -24.56 -3.22 16.13
N SER A 147 -25.80 -2.91 15.80
CA SER A 147 -26.86 -2.80 16.77
C SER A 147 -26.91 -4.12 17.54
N LYS A 148 -26.47 -4.10 18.81
CA LYS A 148 -26.63 -5.24 19.74
C LYS A 148 -28.10 -5.46 20.14
N THR A 149 -29.05 -5.03 19.31
CA THR A 149 -30.48 -5.19 19.55
C THR A 149 -31.06 -6.44 18.91
N ALA A 150 -30.34 -7.12 17.99
CA ALA A 150 -30.85 -8.33 17.35
C ALA A 150 -30.69 -9.60 18.19
N THR A 151 -29.85 -9.64 19.22
CA THR A 151 -29.63 -10.87 20.02
C THR A 151 -30.53 -10.99 21.25
N TYR A 152 -31.00 -9.89 21.85
CA TYR A 152 -31.81 -9.94 23.08
C TYR A 152 -33.31 -10.23 22.84
N ILE A 153 -33.85 -9.92 21.66
CA ILE A 153 -35.27 -10.16 21.37
C ILE A 153 -35.56 -11.67 21.18
N SER A 154 -34.58 -12.44 20.69
CA SER A 154 -34.74 -13.90 20.49
C SER A 154 -34.87 -14.68 21.81
N VAL A 155 -34.10 -14.30 22.84
CA VAL A 155 -34.11 -15.00 24.13
C VAL A 155 -35.43 -14.72 24.86
N LEU A 156 -35.90 -13.48 24.89
CA LEU A 156 -37.20 -13.14 25.51
C LEU A 156 -38.38 -13.82 24.83
N ALA A 157 -38.37 -13.90 23.49
CA ALA A 157 -39.41 -14.63 22.75
C ALA A 157 -39.38 -16.14 23.06
N ALA A 158 -38.19 -16.76 23.11
CA ALA A 158 -38.06 -18.19 23.45
C ALA A 158 -38.52 -18.49 24.88
N TRP A 159 -38.20 -17.64 25.86
CA TRP A 159 -38.68 -17.81 27.23
C TRP A 159 -40.21 -17.67 27.35
N LEU A 160 -40.81 -16.71 26.65
CA LEU A 160 -42.27 -16.56 26.62
C LEU A 160 -42.97 -17.76 25.97
N PHE A 161 -42.40 -18.31 24.88
CA PHE A 161 -42.92 -19.53 24.24
C PHE A 161 -42.82 -20.77 25.14
N ILE A 162 -41.73 -20.93 25.88
CA ILE A 162 -41.57 -22.06 26.80
C ILE A 162 -42.61 -21.98 27.93
N THR A 163 -42.82 -20.79 28.51
CA THR A 163 -43.82 -20.62 29.58
C THR A 163 -45.25 -20.87 29.11
N TYR A 164 -45.59 -20.48 27.88
CA TYR A 164 -46.92 -20.70 27.31
C TYR A 164 -47.23 -22.19 27.05
N MET A 165 -46.23 -23.00 26.72
CA MET A 165 -46.42 -24.45 26.48
C MET A 165 -46.47 -25.28 27.78
N THR A 166 -46.09 -24.70 28.92
CA THR A 166 -46.08 -25.40 30.23
C THR A 166 -47.32 -25.11 31.10
N MET A 167 -48.23 -24.23 30.66
CA MET A 167 -49.56 -24.04 31.26
C MET A 167 -50.62 -24.80 30.47
#